data_AF-A0AAJ7C8B2-F1
#
_entry.id   AF-A0AAJ7C8B2-F1
#
_cell.length_a   1.000
_cell.length_b   1.000
_cell.length_c   1.000
_cell.angle_alpha   90.00
_cell.angle_beta   90.00
_cell.angle_gamma   90.00
#
_symmetry.space_group_name_H-M   'P 1'
#
loop_
_entity.id
_entity.type
_entity.pdbx_description
1 polymer ?
#
loop_
_entity_poly.entity_id
_entity_poly.type
_entity_poly.pdbx_seq_one_letter_code
_entity_poly.pdbx_strand_id
1 'polypeptide(L)'
;MASIEELDQLDSGMGSSDIRSPEVKSILPDDDDDEEDETLAERLVGLAEMFPEDVRKLGHATGTCLCACIKGLYAFSCTATWLFFSSSAILFAPIIFEMERAQMEEMQRTQQKQVLLGPSSAISNVGPSGLPMSPPLQR
;
A
#
# COMPACT_ATOMS: atom_id res chain seq x y z
N MET A 1 40.95 -48.97 59.42
CA MET A 1 41.18 -47.58 58.97
C MET A 1 42.58 -47.53 58.38
N ALA A 2 42.68 -47.52 57.05
CA ALA A 2 43.93 -47.31 56.33
C ALA A 2 43.66 -46.25 55.26
N SER A 3 44.55 -45.26 55.22
CA SER A 3 44.49 -44.02 54.45
C SER A 3 44.76 -44.20 52.97
N ILE A 4 44.13 -43.34 52.16
CA ILE A 4 44.70 -42.47 51.11
C ILE A 4 46.04 -42.94 50.49
N GLU A 5 45.95 -43.56 49.31
CA GLU A 5 46.92 -43.72 48.20
C GLU A 5 46.12 -44.49 47.14
N GLU A 6 45.94 -44.15 45.87
CA GLU A 6 46.66 -43.31 44.92
C GLU A 6 45.64 -42.61 44.01
N LEU A 7 45.77 -41.29 43.90
CA LEU A 7 45.05 -40.48 42.92
C LEU A 7 46.12 -39.66 42.20
N ASP A 8 46.91 -40.30 41.34
CA ASP A 8 47.73 -39.62 40.33
C ASP A 8 48.25 -40.61 39.27
N GLN A 9 47.68 -40.58 38.07
CA GLN A 9 48.51 -40.40 36.87
C GLN A 9 47.66 -39.97 35.68
N LEU A 10 47.70 -38.67 35.42
CA LEU A 10 47.51 -38.06 34.12
C LEU A 10 48.56 -38.63 33.14
N ASP A 11 48.21 -38.92 31.88
CA ASP A 11 48.85 -38.27 30.72
C ASP A 11 48.29 -38.76 29.36
N SER A 12 48.06 -37.76 28.52
CA SER A 12 48.02 -37.72 27.07
C SER A 12 48.19 -39.00 26.25
N GLY A 13 47.16 -39.28 25.45
CA GLY A 13 47.27 -40.11 24.26
C GLY A 13 46.44 -39.52 23.13
N MET A 14 46.95 -38.48 22.50
CA MET A 14 46.40 -37.93 21.26
C MET A 14 46.55 -38.99 20.16
N GLY A 15 45.45 -39.64 19.78
CA GLY A 15 45.36 -40.62 18.71
C GLY A 15 44.44 -40.14 17.60
N SER A 16 44.81 -39.02 16.96
CA SER A 16 44.30 -38.69 15.63
C SER A 16 44.97 -39.62 14.63
N SER A 17 44.21 -40.56 14.08
CA SER A 17 44.49 -41.14 12.77
C SER A 17 43.22 -41.85 12.31
N ASP A 18 42.59 -41.23 11.31
CA ASP A 18 41.97 -41.86 10.16
C ASP A 18 41.47 -43.29 10.35
N ILE A 19 40.16 -43.47 10.21
CA ILE A 19 39.60 -44.31 9.14
C ILE A 19 38.11 -43.99 9.07
N ARG A 20 37.79 -43.19 8.06
CA ARG A 20 36.54 -43.22 7.32
C ARG A 20 36.05 -44.67 7.20
N SER A 21 35.09 -45.08 8.01
CA SER A 21 34.26 -46.25 7.70
C SER A 21 33.15 -45.78 6.76
N PRO A 22 33.18 -46.13 5.46
CA PRO A 22 32.11 -45.79 4.53
C PRO A 22 30.99 -46.87 4.53
N GLU A 23 31.01 -47.84 5.44
CA GLU A 23 30.17 -49.04 5.36
C GLU A 23 28.94 -49.09 6.28
N VAL A 24 28.61 -48.02 6.99
CA VAL A 24 27.29 -47.89 7.65
C VAL A 24 26.35 -46.91 6.95
N LYS A 25 26.79 -46.32 5.82
CA LYS A 25 25.96 -45.54 4.91
C LYS A 25 25.53 -46.36 3.68
N SER A 26 25.26 -47.66 3.85
CA SER A 26 24.91 -48.56 2.74
C SER A 26 23.75 -49.52 3.01
N ILE A 27 23.06 -49.42 4.16
CA ILE A 27 21.92 -50.29 4.50
C ILE A 27 20.58 -49.54 4.65
N LEU A 28 20.61 -48.20 4.73
CA LEU A 28 19.42 -47.47 4.34
C LEU A 28 19.48 -47.32 2.82
N PRO A 29 18.41 -47.67 2.07
CA PRO A 29 18.27 -47.08 0.76
C PRO A 29 18.44 -45.56 0.97
N ASP A 30 19.20 -44.93 0.09
CA ASP A 30 19.00 -43.52 -0.22
C ASP A 30 17.57 -43.51 -0.76
N ASP A 31 16.58 -43.48 0.14
CA ASP A 31 15.24 -43.06 -0.20
C ASP A 31 15.50 -41.63 -0.62
N ASP A 32 15.53 -41.40 -1.93
CA ASP A 32 15.28 -40.09 -2.48
C ASP A 32 14.11 -39.54 -1.65
N ASP A 33 14.40 -38.60 -0.75
CA ASP A 33 13.40 -37.83 0.00
C ASP A 33 12.66 -36.98 -1.05
N ASP A 34 11.87 -37.64 -1.91
CA ASP A 34 10.80 -37.11 -2.72
C ASP A 34 9.60 -36.80 -1.81
N GLU A 35 9.86 -36.27 -0.61
CA GLU A 35 8.83 -35.72 0.26
C GLU A 35 8.44 -34.38 -0.37
N GLU A 36 7.33 -34.38 -1.12
CA GLU A 36 6.81 -33.19 -1.78
C GLU A 36 6.72 -32.04 -0.78
N ASP A 37 7.39 -30.91 -1.09
CA ASP A 37 7.38 -29.72 -0.22
C ASP A 37 5.92 -29.32 0.08
N GLU A 38 5.47 -29.59 1.31
CA GLU A 38 4.13 -29.24 1.75
C GLU A 38 3.86 -27.75 1.51
N THR A 39 2.78 -27.46 0.80
CA THR A 39 2.35 -26.09 0.57
C THR A 39 1.87 -25.45 1.88
N LEU A 40 1.98 -24.12 1.98
CA LEU A 40 1.42 -23.38 3.12
C LEU A 40 -0.08 -23.65 3.29
N ALA A 41 -0.79 -23.94 2.20
CA ALA A 41 -2.20 -24.30 2.22
C ALA A 41 -2.43 -25.66 2.89
N GLU A 42 -1.65 -26.68 2.57
CA GLU A 42 -1.72 -28.00 3.20
C GLU A 42 -1.41 -27.93 4.69
N ARG A 43 -0.38 -27.15 5.07
CA ARG A 43 -0.10 -26.89 6.50
C ARG A 43 -1.25 -26.17 7.21
N LEU A 44 -1.86 -25.18 6.56
CA LEU A 44 -3.02 -24.48 7.12
C LEU A 44 -4.23 -25.42 7.27
N VAL A 45 -4.44 -26.30 6.28
CA VAL A 45 -5.52 -27.28 6.27
C VAL A 45 -5.31 -28.34 7.34
N GLY A 46 -4.09 -28.88 7.47
CA GLY A 46 -3.73 -29.81 8.54
C GLY A 46 -3.84 -29.19 9.93
N LEU A 47 -3.43 -27.92 10.08
CA LEU A 47 -3.63 -27.19 11.33
C LEU A 47 -5.12 -26.93 11.61
N ALA A 48 -5.92 -26.64 10.58
CA ALA A 48 -7.36 -26.46 10.69
C ALA A 48 -8.09 -27.76 11.09
N GLU A 49 -7.50 -28.92 10.83
CA GLU A 49 -8.03 -30.24 11.20
C GLU A 49 -7.93 -30.54 12.70
N MET A 50 -6.99 -29.92 13.42
CA MET A 50 -6.87 -30.06 14.88
C MET A 50 -7.98 -29.33 15.67
N PHE A 51 -8.79 -28.51 15.00
CA PHE A 51 -9.84 -27.70 15.63
C PHE A 51 -11.25 -28.31 15.50
N PRO A 52 -12.15 -28.07 16.47
CA PRO A 52 -13.52 -28.58 16.42
C PRO A 52 -14.31 -28.04 15.21
N GLU A 53 -15.30 -28.79 14.74
CA GLU A 53 -16.04 -28.44 13.52
C GLU A 53 -16.66 -27.04 13.55
N ASP A 54 -17.13 -26.60 14.72
CA ASP A 54 -17.84 -25.33 14.86
C ASP A 54 -16.93 -24.14 14.56
N VAL A 55 -15.66 -24.16 14.98
CA VAL A 55 -14.72 -23.07 14.70
C VAL A 55 -14.28 -23.07 13.23
N ARG A 56 -14.17 -24.26 12.61
CA ARG A 56 -13.87 -24.39 11.17
C ARG A 56 -15.03 -23.87 10.31
N LYS A 57 -16.28 -24.19 10.69
CA LYS A 57 -17.50 -23.66 10.05
C LYS A 57 -17.59 -22.15 10.19
N LEU A 58 -17.30 -21.62 11.38
CA LEU A 58 -17.29 -20.17 11.62
C LEU A 58 -16.21 -19.46 10.78
N GLY A 59 -15.00 -20.02 10.70
CA GLY A 59 -13.92 -19.50 9.87
C GLY A 59 -14.30 -19.47 8.39
N HIS A 60 -14.86 -20.57 7.88
CA HIS A 60 -15.36 -20.64 6.51
C HIS A 60 -16.52 -19.67 6.24
N ALA A 61 -17.48 -19.57 7.16
CA ALA A 61 -18.59 -18.62 7.06
C ALA A 61 -18.10 -17.16 7.09
N THR A 62 -17.12 -16.85 7.93
CA THR A 62 -16.52 -15.51 8.02
C THR A 62 -15.74 -15.18 6.76
N GLY A 63 -14.93 -16.11 6.25
CA GLY A 63 -14.18 -15.92 5.01
C GLY A 63 -15.08 -15.73 3.79
N THR A 64 -16.12 -16.56 3.66
CA THR A 64 -17.11 -16.43 2.58
C THR A 64 -17.96 -15.16 2.71
N CYS A 65 -18.37 -14.79 3.93
CA CYS A 65 -19.03 -13.52 4.22
C CYS A 65 -18.14 -12.34 3.84
N LEU A 66 -16.86 -12.35 4.23
CA LEU A 66 -15.92 -11.28 3.89
C LEU A 66 -15.72 -11.16 2.37
N CYS A 67 -15.57 -12.28 1.67
CA CYS A 67 -15.45 -12.29 0.22
C CYS A 67 -16.71 -11.72 -0.46
N ALA A 68 -17.90 -12.14 0.00
CA ALA A 68 -19.17 -11.61 -0.47
C ALA A 68 -19.33 -10.11 -0.16
N CYS A 69 -18.92 -9.67 1.04
CA CYS A 69 -18.92 -8.28 1.45
C CYS A 69 -18.01 -7.44 0.58
N ILE A 70 -16.77 -7.85 0.31
CA ILE A 70 -15.83 -7.12 -0.55
C ILE A 70 -16.41 -6.98 -1.95
N LYS A 71 -16.94 -8.08 -2.51
CA LYS A 71 -17.54 -8.07 -3.84
C LYS A 71 -18.78 -7.17 -3.91
N GLY A 72 -19.61 -7.19 -2.86
CA GLY A 72 -20.78 -6.34 -2.71
C GLY A 72 -20.42 -4.86 -2.54
N LEU A 73 -19.45 -4.55 -1.67
CA LEU A 73 -18.92 -3.20 -1.44
C LEU A 73 -18.29 -2.62 -2.69
N TYR A 74 -17.58 -3.43 -3.48
CA TYR A 74 -17.01 -3.01 -4.75
C TYR A 74 -18.11 -2.66 -5.76
N ALA A 75 -19.11 -3.52 -5.94
CA ALA A 75 -20.23 -3.23 -6.84
C ALA A 75 -21.03 -2.00 -6.37
N PHE A 76 -21.32 -1.94 -5.07
CA PHE A 76 -22.02 -0.81 -4.45
C PHE A 76 -21.23 0.49 -4.61
N SER A 77 -19.92 0.49 -4.39
CA SER A 77 -19.10 1.70 -4.52
C SER A 77 -19.05 2.19 -5.96
N CYS A 78 -18.93 1.30 -6.94
CA CYS A 78 -19.02 1.67 -8.36
C CYS A 78 -20.38 2.32 -8.68
N THR A 79 -21.49 1.72 -8.26
CA THR A 79 -22.83 2.27 -8.52
C THR A 79 -23.08 3.57 -7.74
N ALA A 80 -22.69 3.61 -6.47
CA ALA A 80 -22.85 4.79 -5.61
C ALA A 80 -22.01 5.96 -6.13
N THR A 81 -20.76 5.71 -6.56
CA THR A 81 -19.90 6.75 -7.15
C THR A 81 -20.50 7.28 -8.43
N TRP A 82 -21.01 6.41 -9.30
CA TRP A 82 -21.70 6.82 -10.52
C TRP A 82 -22.91 7.71 -10.20
N LEU A 83 -23.81 7.24 -9.33
CA LEU A 83 -25.00 8.00 -8.96
C LEU A 83 -24.66 9.32 -8.27
N PHE A 84 -23.72 9.32 -7.34
CA PHE A 84 -23.29 10.52 -6.63
C PHE A 84 -22.69 11.54 -7.60
N PHE A 85 -21.79 11.11 -8.48
CA PHE A 85 -21.15 12.00 -9.44
C PHE A 85 -22.15 12.54 -10.47
N SER A 86 -22.99 11.68 -11.04
CA SER A 86 -24.04 12.11 -11.98
C SER A 86 -25.04 13.05 -11.32
N SER A 87 -25.47 12.76 -10.10
CA SER A 87 -26.43 13.61 -9.37
C SER A 87 -25.81 14.95 -9.00
N SER A 88 -24.56 14.93 -8.52
CA SER A 88 -23.76 16.12 -8.21
C SER A 88 -23.65 17.03 -9.43
N ALA A 89 -23.30 16.50 -10.60
CA ALA A 89 -23.16 17.28 -11.82
C ALA A 89 -24.43 18.03 -12.22
N ILE A 90 -25.61 17.40 -12.11
CA ILE A 90 -26.89 18.03 -12.47
C ILE A 90 -27.26 19.13 -11.46
N LEU A 91 -26.97 18.93 -10.17
CA LEU A 91 -27.29 19.90 -9.12
C LEU A 91 -26.36 21.12 -9.15
N PHE A 92 -25.08 20.93 -9.48
CA PHE A 92 -24.13 22.03 -9.55
C PHE A 92 -24.24 22.85 -10.82
N ALA A 93 -24.80 22.32 -11.92
CA ALA A 93 -24.93 23.07 -13.17
C ALA A 93 -25.66 24.43 -13.01
N PRO A 94 -26.86 24.52 -12.38
CA PRO A 94 -27.51 25.81 -12.12
C PRO A 94 -26.69 26.75 -11.22
N ILE A 95 -26.06 26.20 -10.17
CA ILE A 95 -25.27 26.97 -9.21
C ILE A 95 -24.05 27.60 -9.91
N ILE A 96 -23.37 26.84 -10.76
CA ILE A 96 -22.21 27.31 -11.51
C ILE A 96 -22.64 28.43 -12.48
N PHE A 97 -23.78 28.29 -13.18
CA PHE A 97 -24.27 29.35 -14.06
C PHE A 97 -24.56 30.66 -13.34
N GLU A 98 -25.10 30.60 -12.12
CA GLU A 98 -25.31 31.80 -11.31
C GLU A 98 -23.98 32.44 -10.89
N MET A 99 -22.99 31.63 -10.49
CA MET A 99 -21.67 32.12 -10.12
C MET A 99 -20.90 32.72 -11.31
N GLU A 100 -20.97 32.11 -12.49
CA GLU A 100 -20.33 32.62 -13.71
C GLU A 100 -20.95 33.94 -14.16
N ARG A 101 -22.28 34.10 -14.03
CA ARG A 101 -22.95 35.36 -14.35
C ARG A 101 -22.50 36.48 -13.41
N ALA A 102 -22.42 36.21 -12.11
CA ALA A 102 -21.92 37.18 -11.13
C ALA A 102 -20.46 37.58 -11.43
N GLN A 103 -19.61 36.61 -11.79
CA GLN A 103 -18.23 36.88 -12.19
C GLN A 103 -18.12 37.67 -13.50
N MET A 104 -18.95 37.40 -14.50
CA MET A 104 -18.94 38.16 -15.76
C MET A 104 -19.31 39.63 -15.55
N GLU A 105 -20.28 39.93 -14.68
CA GLU A 105 -20.66 41.31 -14.39
C GLU A 105 -19.52 42.09 -13.71
N GLU A 106 -18.81 41.47 -12.78
CA GLU A 106 -17.65 42.07 -12.11
C GLU A 106 -16.45 42.24 -13.06
N MET A 107 -16.20 41.26 -13.93
CA MET A 107 -15.14 41.32 -14.93
C MET A 107 -15.44 42.40 -15.98
N GLN A 108 -16.67 42.50 -16.46
CA GLN A 108 -17.07 43.56 -17.39
C GLN A 108 -17.01 44.93 -16.74
N ARG A 109 -17.41 45.09 -15.47
CA ARG A 109 -17.21 46.37 -14.74
C ARG A 109 -15.73 46.71 -14.61
N THR A 110 -14.87 45.73 -14.37
CA THR A 110 -13.43 45.95 -14.27
C THR A 110 -12.82 46.33 -15.62
N GLN A 111 -13.25 45.69 -16.71
CA GLN A 111 -12.84 46.04 -18.07
C GLN A 111 -13.39 47.38 -18.54
N GLN A 112 -14.65 47.71 -18.24
CA GLN A 112 -15.21 49.05 -18.50
C GLN A 112 -14.44 50.11 -17.74
N LYS A 113 -14.06 49.88 -16.49
CA LYS A 113 -13.17 50.78 -15.74
C LYS A 113 -11.80 50.88 -16.39
N GLN A 114 -11.18 49.78 -16.82
CA GLN A 114 -9.87 49.80 -17.50
C GLN A 114 -9.89 50.41 -18.91
N VAL A 115 -10.99 50.30 -19.66
CA VAL A 115 -11.14 50.91 -20.99
C VAL A 115 -11.50 52.38 -20.88
N LEU A 116 -12.45 52.74 -20.01
CA LEU A 116 -12.89 54.12 -19.83
C LEU A 116 -11.82 54.98 -19.14
N LEU A 117 -10.96 54.35 -18.34
CA LEU A 117 -9.88 55.04 -17.65
C LEU A 117 -8.50 54.75 -18.28
N GLY A 118 -8.47 53.94 -19.33
CA GLY A 118 -7.25 53.43 -19.98
C GLY A 118 -6.31 52.67 -19.02
N PRO A 119 -5.30 51.95 -19.56
CA PRO A 119 -4.19 51.43 -18.75
C PRO A 119 -3.46 52.50 -17.91
N SER A 120 -3.75 53.79 -18.11
CA SER A 120 -3.13 54.93 -17.45
C SER A 120 -3.84 55.44 -16.20
N SER A 121 -5.05 55.00 -15.85
CA SER A 121 -5.67 55.53 -14.61
C SER A 121 -5.10 54.96 -13.32
N ALA A 122 -4.62 53.72 -13.35
CA ALA A 122 -3.81 53.18 -12.26
C ALA A 122 -2.43 53.85 -12.17
N ILE A 123 -1.94 54.48 -13.25
CA ILE A 123 -0.66 55.23 -13.24
C ILE A 123 -0.84 56.73 -12.95
N SER A 124 -2.05 57.27 -13.10
CA SER A 124 -2.33 58.68 -12.80
C SER A 124 -2.28 59.03 -11.30
N ASN A 125 -2.17 58.02 -10.43
CA ASN A 125 -1.91 58.21 -9.00
C ASN A 125 -0.46 57.88 -8.59
N VAL A 126 0.42 57.60 -9.56
CA VAL A 126 1.87 57.59 -9.35
C VAL A 126 2.39 58.87 -9.98
N GLY A 127 2.99 59.71 -9.15
CA GLY A 127 3.48 61.04 -9.51
C GLY A 127 4.46 61.06 -10.68
N PRO A 128 4.92 62.25 -11.07
CA PRO A 128 5.68 62.49 -12.29
C PRO A 128 7.11 61.91 -12.17
N SER A 129 7.26 60.59 -12.32
CA SER A 129 8.54 59.92 -12.54
C SER A 129 8.32 58.53 -13.12
N GLY A 130 8.61 58.38 -14.41
CA GLY A 130 9.41 57.24 -14.87
C GLY A 130 8.72 56.08 -15.60
N LEU A 131 8.33 56.34 -16.85
CA LEU A 131 8.41 55.44 -18.02
C LEU A 131 7.44 54.23 -18.15
N PRO A 132 6.75 54.07 -19.31
CA PRO A 132 5.96 52.88 -19.63
C PRO A 132 6.86 51.69 -20.01
N MET A 133 6.64 50.53 -19.38
CA MET A 133 7.32 49.28 -19.73
C MET A 133 6.81 48.78 -21.10
N SER A 134 7.70 48.61 -22.09
CA SER A 134 7.37 48.05 -23.41
C SER A 134 7.06 46.55 -23.32
N PRO A 135 6.12 46.02 -24.13
CA PRO A 135 5.73 44.62 -24.08
C PRO A 135 6.83 43.67 -24.58
N PRO A 136 6.87 42.41 -24.10
CA PRO A 136 7.91 41.46 -24.45
C PRO A 136 7.81 40.99 -25.91
N LEU A 137 8.95 41.07 -26.62
CA LEU A 137 9.14 40.47 -27.94
C LEU A 137 9.17 38.94 -27.78
N GLN A 138 8.19 38.25 -28.37
CA GLN A 138 8.22 36.81 -28.55
C GLN A 138 9.35 36.44 -29.52
N ARG A 139 10.16 35.45 -29.14
CA ARG A 139 11.03 34.70 -30.04
C ARG A 139 10.81 33.22 -29.81
#